data_AF-A0A2H9QDC8-F1
#
_entry.id   AF-A0A2H9QDC8-F1
#
_cell.length_a   1.000
_cell.length_b   1.000
_cell.length_c   1.000
_cell.angle_alpha   90.00
_cell.angle_beta   90.00
_cell.angle_gamma   90.00
#
_symmetry.space_group_name_H-M   'P 1'
#
loop_
_entity.id
_entity.type
_entity.pdbx_description
1 polymer ?
#
loop_
_entity_poly.entity_id
_entity_poly.type
_entity_poly.pdbx_seq_one_letter_code
_entity_poly.pdbx_strand_id
1 'polypeptide(L)'
;MQRIPMLQFIRYLPDSAILCHNSDRRKLESIPLLKGESFSFQFSNWKYCTGHFGNGSAGYVPCAKPITRGRQCSSCMTSDVLCYKCTGESCFMPGMAESCAKGEWSIYLAIIGDLPKVGVTSRERFGTRLLEQGADYGMELARVTGGLESRMAERVIAGLLGAKMVVSKKKKLDSLGAPLPLEKAQEIAAGAKEKLAAYFEPPKDSDLISFLSHYPQAMGDAELVEDLSLGGKFLGKKGTFLFFESNGGKYVSEMSSFEGRMIDIADGTDTSQADGTHMAIHRLHNMF
;
A
#
# COMPACT_ATOMS: atom_id res chain seq x y z
N MET A 1 -14.64 -29.59 -19.27
CA MET A 1 -14.78 -28.40 -18.40
C MET A 1 -13.39 -27.85 -18.17
N GLN A 2 -13.09 -26.62 -18.62
CA GLN A 2 -11.84 -25.95 -18.24
C GLN A 2 -11.89 -25.73 -16.72
N ARG A 3 -10.85 -26.17 -16.02
CA ARG A 3 -10.71 -25.96 -14.58
C ARG A 3 -10.45 -24.47 -14.36
N ILE A 4 -11.32 -23.78 -13.61
CA ILE A 4 -11.08 -22.38 -13.22
C ILE A 4 -9.79 -22.36 -12.37
N PRO A 5 -8.79 -21.54 -12.73
CA PRO A 5 -7.54 -21.50 -11.99
C PRO A 5 -7.79 -21.03 -10.55
N MET A 6 -7.21 -21.74 -9.58
CA MET A 6 -7.32 -21.35 -8.18
C MET A 6 -6.41 -20.13 -7.88
N LEU A 7 -7.04 -18.96 -7.75
CA LEU A 7 -6.37 -17.71 -7.40
C LEU A 7 -6.53 -17.41 -5.91
N GLN A 8 -5.41 -17.10 -5.25
CA GLN A 8 -5.40 -16.54 -3.90
C GLN A 8 -5.13 -15.04 -3.98
N PHE A 9 -6.02 -14.22 -3.42
CA PHE A 9 -5.82 -12.77 -3.38
C PHE A 9 -4.73 -12.41 -2.36
N ILE A 10 -3.61 -11.85 -2.84
CA ILE A 10 -2.43 -11.55 -2.03
C ILE A 10 -2.48 -10.12 -1.48
N ARG A 11 -2.78 -9.14 -2.35
CA ARG A 11 -2.88 -7.72 -1.96
C ARG A 11 -3.46 -6.86 -3.07
N TYR A 12 -3.92 -5.67 -2.69
CA TYR A 12 -4.29 -4.61 -3.62
C TYR A 12 -3.10 -3.67 -3.91
N LEU A 13 -2.76 -3.49 -5.18
CA LEU A 13 -1.58 -2.74 -5.63
C LEU A 13 -1.88 -1.26 -5.89
N PRO A 14 -0.91 -0.34 -5.70
CA PRO A 14 -1.12 1.10 -5.86
C PRO A 14 -1.54 1.54 -7.28
N ASP A 15 -1.25 0.76 -8.31
CA ASP A 15 -1.62 0.97 -9.72
C ASP A 15 -3.03 0.43 -10.07
N SER A 16 -3.90 0.26 -9.07
CA SER A 16 -5.25 -0.29 -9.24
C SER A 16 -5.32 -1.73 -9.73
N ALA A 17 -4.26 -2.53 -9.55
CA ALA A 17 -4.31 -3.96 -9.83
C ALA A 17 -4.52 -4.80 -8.56
N ILE A 18 -5.16 -5.96 -8.69
CA ILE A 18 -5.13 -7.00 -7.65
C ILE A 18 -3.96 -7.95 -7.95
N LEU A 19 -3.18 -8.26 -6.93
CA LEU A 19 -2.13 -9.26 -7.02
C LEU A 19 -2.68 -10.58 -6.48
N CYS A 20 -2.65 -11.61 -7.33
CA CYS A 20 -3.07 -12.96 -6.98
C CYS A 20 -1.90 -13.94 -7.11
N HIS A 21 -1.92 -15.00 -6.30
CA HIS A 21 -1.09 -16.18 -6.52
C HIS A 21 -1.94 -17.22 -7.23
N ASN A 22 -1.54 -17.61 -8.44
CA ASN A 22 -2.14 -18.70 -9.20
C ASN A 22 -1.47 -20.01 -8.81
N SER A 23 -2.18 -20.89 -8.09
CA SER A 23 -1.59 -22.14 -7.60
C SER A 23 -1.27 -23.14 -8.71
N ASP A 24 -2.02 -23.12 -9.80
CA ASP A 24 -1.84 -24.04 -10.92
C ASP A 24 -0.59 -23.67 -11.72
N ARG A 25 -0.37 -22.38 -11.94
CA ARG A 25 0.81 -21.84 -12.64
C ARG A 25 1.99 -21.55 -11.71
N ARG A 26 1.79 -21.66 -10.38
CA ARG A 26 2.77 -21.37 -9.32
C ARG A 26 3.46 -20.03 -9.48
N LYS A 27 2.70 -19.00 -9.83
CA LYS A 27 3.22 -17.65 -10.07
C LYS A 27 2.28 -16.58 -9.55
N LEU A 28 2.82 -15.39 -9.35
CA LEU A 28 2.01 -14.20 -9.16
C LEU A 28 1.41 -13.75 -10.49
N GLU A 29 0.18 -13.29 -10.43
CA GLU A 29 -0.56 -12.68 -11.53
C GLU A 29 -1.11 -11.35 -11.04
N SER A 30 -0.85 -10.28 -11.81
CA SER A 30 -1.42 -8.97 -11.56
C SER A 30 -2.60 -8.80 -12.50
N ILE A 31 -3.77 -8.47 -11.95
CA ILE A 31 -5.00 -8.28 -12.72
C ILE A 31 -5.39 -6.81 -12.56
N PRO A 32 -5.25 -6.00 -13.63
CA PRO A 32 -5.57 -4.58 -13.56
C PRO A 32 -7.07 -4.36 -13.39
N LEU A 33 -7.44 -3.31 -12.66
CA LEU A 33 -8.78 -2.75 -12.68
C LEU A 33 -8.74 -1.43 -13.43
N LEU A 34 -9.44 -1.39 -14.56
CA LEU A 34 -9.49 -0.22 -15.41
C LEU A 34 -10.70 0.64 -15.03
N LYS A 35 -10.46 1.93 -14.82
CA LYS A 35 -11.51 2.86 -14.41
C LYS A 35 -12.60 2.90 -15.48
N GLY A 36 -13.83 2.68 -15.04
CA GLY A 36 -15.01 2.64 -15.90
C GLY A 36 -15.36 1.25 -16.44
N GLU A 37 -14.52 0.24 -16.21
CA GLU A 37 -14.81 -1.14 -16.59
C GLU A 37 -15.52 -1.90 -15.46
N SER A 38 -16.26 -2.93 -15.86
CA SER A 38 -16.95 -3.81 -14.93
C SER A 38 -15.97 -4.84 -14.35
N PHE A 39 -16.12 -5.14 -13.06
CA PHE A 39 -15.45 -6.28 -12.42
C PHE A 39 -16.46 -7.09 -11.61
N SER A 40 -16.10 -8.34 -11.33
CA SER A 40 -16.86 -9.21 -10.44
C SER A 40 -15.91 -10.16 -9.72
N PHE A 41 -15.89 -10.07 -8.39
CA PHE A 41 -15.06 -10.83 -7.49
C PHE A 41 -15.93 -11.61 -6.52
N GLN A 42 -15.66 -12.90 -6.41
CA GLN A 42 -16.22 -13.75 -5.37
C GLN A 42 -15.10 -14.27 -4.49
N PHE A 43 -15.07 -13.83 -3.25
CA PHE A 43 -14.10 -14.28 -2.25
C PHE A 43 -14.63 -15.49 -1.48
N SER A 44 -13.72 -16.39 -1.11
CA SER A 44 -14.06 -17.52 -0.25
C SER A 44 -14.16 -17.11 1.22
N ASN A 45 -14.92 -17.89 2.01
CA ASN A 45 -15.02 -17.70 3.46
C ASN A 45 -13.72 -18.02 4.22
N TRP A 46 -12.84 -18.81 3.62
CA TRP A 46 -11.61 -19.30 4.24
C TRP A 46 -10.42 -18.39 3.93
N LYS A 47 -9.52 -18.22 4.91
CA LYS A 47 -8.27 -17.48 4.73
C LYS A 47 -7.08 -18.42 4.80
N TYR A 48 -6.13 -18.19 3.91
CA TYR A 48 -4.84 -18.85 3.86
C TYR A 48 -3.74 -17.80 3.93
N CYS A 49 -2.59 -18.20 4.47
CA CYS A 49 -1.40 -17.39 4.53
C CYS A 49 -1.01 -16.92 3.12
N THR A 50 -0.85 -15.61 2.94
CA THR A 50 -0.44 -14.97 1.68
C THR A 50 1.04 -15.22 1.34
N GLY A 51 1.71 -16.18 1.96
CA GLY A 51 3.15 -16.37 1.79
C GLY A 51 3.97 -15.20 2.35
N HIS A 52 5.21 -15.06 1.88
CA HIS A 52 6.06 -13.90 2.15
C HIS A 52 6.87 -13.57 0.89
N PHE A 53 7.40 -12.35 0.81
CA PHE A 53 8.30 -11.98 -0.28
C PHE A 53 9.72 -12.21 0.22
N GLY A 54 10.44 -13.16 -0.39
CA GLY A 54 11.80 -13.50 0.00
C GLY A 54 12.82 -12.40 -0.31
N ASN A 55 14.06 -12.60 0.13
CA ASN A 55 15.15 -11.63 -0.04
C ASN A 55 15.69 -11.59 -1.49
N GLY A 56 15.86 -10.40 -2.07
CA GLY A 56 16.59 -10.19 -3.33
C GLY A 56 15.88 -10.72 -4.58
N SER A 57 16.65 -11.07 -5.62
CA SER A 57 16.17 -11.55 -6.94
C SER A 57 15.39 -12.89 -6.92
N ALA A 58 15.14 -13.46 -5.73
CA ALA A 58 14.45 -14.73 -5.52
C ALA A 58 13.03 -14.56 -4.95
N GLY A 59 12.21 -13.73 -5.59
CA GLY A 59 10.76 -13.93 -5.73
C GLY A 59 9.85 -14.09 -4.49
N TYR A 60 8.57 -14.24 -4.80
CA TYR A 60 7.49 -14.52 -3.84
C TYR A 60 7.51 -15.99 -3.40
N VAL A 61 7.39 -16.25 -2.09
CA VAL A 61 7.36 -17.59 -1.51
C VAL A 61 5.95 -17.90 -0.99
N PRO A 62 5.19 -18.77 -1.66
CA PRO A 62 3.84 -19.13 -1.23
C PRO A 62 3.85 -20.03 0.03
N CYS A 63 2.80 -19.97 0.84
CA CYS A 63 2.67 -20.78 2.05
C CYS A 63 1.39 -21.61 2.12
N ALA A 64 0.25 -21.06 1.72
CA ALA A 64 -1.07 -21.74 1.71
C ALA A 64 -1.51 -22.37 3.05
N LYS A 65 -0.87 -22.03 4.19
CA LYS A 65 -1.30 -22.49 5.52
C LYS A 65 -2.63 -21.81 5.90
N PRO A 66 -3.67 -22.53 6.36
CA PRO A 66 -4.90 -21.92 6.84
C PRO A 66 -4.62 -20.95 8.01
N ILE A 67 -5.33 -19.81 8.03
CA ILE A 67 -5.24 -18.80 9.08
C ILE A 67 -6.63 -18.33 9.50
N THR A 68 -6.79 -17.97 10.77
CA THR A 68 -8.07 -17.47 11.32
C THR A 68 -8.16 -15.94 11.32
N ARG A 69 -7.02 -15.24 11.28
CA ARG A 69 -6.94 -13.77 11.32
C ARG A 69 -5.70 -13.25 10.60
N GLY A 70 -5.75 -11.98 10.20
CA GLY A 70 -4.67 -11.31 9.49
C GLY A 70 -4.49 -11.84 8.06
N ARG A 71 -3.29 -11.67 7.51
CA ARG A 71 -2.91 -12.10 6.15
C ARG A 71 -1.87 -13.22 6.13
N GLN A 72 -1.10 -13.41 7.19
CA GLN A 72 0.04 -14.33 7.23
C GLN A 72 0.01 -15.20 8.48
N CYS A 73 0.57 -16.41 8.37
CA CYS A 73 0.92 -17.22 9.53
C CYS A 73 2.15 -16.61 10.25
N SER A 74 2.40 -17.04 11.49
CA SER A 74 3.48 -16.48 12.33
C SER A 74 4.88 -16.58 11.70
N SER A 75 5.18 -17.67 10.99
CA SER A 75 6.48 -17.83 10.33
C SER A 75 6.66 -16.84 9.17
N CYS A 76 5.69 -16.76 8.25
CA CYS A 76 5.75 -15.82 7.13
C CYS A 76 5.72 -14.36 7.59
N MET A 77 4.91 -14.04 8.60
CA MET A 77 4.91 -12.71 9.21
C MET A 77 6.27 -12.37 9.81
N THR A 78 6.91 -13.32 10.50
CA THR A 78 8.26 -13.11 11.04
C THR A 78 9.22 -12.79 9.89
N SER A 79 9.24 -13.59 8.82
CA SER A 79 10.07 -13.33 7.64
C SER A 79 9.93 -11.90 7.08
N ASP A 80 8.72 -11.37 6.97
CA ASP A 80 8.47 -10.00 6.46
C ASP A 80 8.82 -8.90 7.48
N VAL A 81 8.74 -9.19 8.79
CA VAL A 81 8.69 -8.17 9.85
C VAL A 81 9.99 -8.10 10.65
N LEU A 82 10.96 -9.02 10.49
CA LEU A 82 12.24 -9.03 11.22
C LEU A 82 13.00 -7.69 11.25
N CYS A 83 12.76 -6.84 10.26
CA CYS A 83 13.28 -5.49 10.17
C CYS A 83 12.98 -4.57 11.39
N TYR A 84 11.81 -4.65 12.06
CA TYR A 84 11.53 -3.72 13.19
C TYR A 84 12.36 -4.03 14.45
N LYS A 85 12.88 -5.26 14.57
CA LYS A 85 13.74 -5.70 15.68
C LYS A 85 15.23 -5.58 15.36
N CYS A 86 15.59 -5.01 14.22
CA CYS A 86 16.98 -4.88 13.81
C CYS A 86 17.78 -4.08 14.86
N THR A 87 18.87 -4.66 15.36
CA THR A 87 19.85 -3.98 16.23
C THR A 87 21.06 -3.47 15.46
N GLY A 88 21.20 -3.84 14.19
CA GLY A 88 22.36 -3.52 13.35
C GLY A 88 23.53 -4.49 13.49
N GLU A 89 23.58 -5.29 14.55
CA GLU A 89 24.67 -6.25 14.79
C GLU A 89 24.60 -7.48 13.90
N SER A 90 23.39 -8.00 13.67
CA SER A 90 23.15 -9.12 12.75
C SER A 90 21.82 -8.95 12.04
N CYS A 91 21.82 -9.23 10.73
CA CYS A 91 20.61 -9.15 9.91
C CYS A 91 20.04 -10.55 9.71
N PHE A 92 18.80 -10.77 10.16
CA PHE A 92 18.05 -12.00 9.89
C PHE A 92 17.63 -12.15 8.42
N MET A 93 17.92 -11.15 7.59
CA MET A 93 17.69 -11.13 6.14
C MET A 93 19.00 -10.80 5.40
N PRO A 94 19.99 -11.72 5.39
CA PRO A 94 21.34 -11.43 4.89
C PRO A 94 21.36 -10.96 3.43
N GLY A 95 20.46 -11.48 2.58
CA GLY A 95 20.34 -11.05 1.17
C GLY A 95 19.83 -9.62 0.97
N MET A 96 19.26 -8.98 2.00
CA MET A 96 18.86 -7.57 1.98
C MET A 96 19.75 -6.69 2.86
N ALA A 97 20.67 -7.26 3.63
CA ALA A 97 21.44 -6.52 4.63
C ALA A 97 22.25 -5.38 4.00
N GLU A 98 22.95 -5.67 2.91
CA GLU A 98 23.77 -4.69 2.21
C GLU A 98 22.93 -3.57 1.57
N SER A 99 21.89 -3.92 0.81
CA SER A 99 21.01 -2.92 0.19
C SER A 99 20.24 -2.10 1.22
N CYS A 100 19.89 -2.69 2.36
CA CYS A 100 19.28 -1.97 3.47
C CYS A 100 20.26 -0.99 4.14
N ALA A 101 21.50 -1.42 4.39
CA ALA A 101 22.52 -0.62 5.06
C ALA A 101 23.09 0.51 4.18
N LYS A 102 23.23 0.26 2.87
CA LYS A 102 23.76 1.25 1.91
C LYS A 102 22.67 2.03 1.18
N GLY A 103 21.41 1.62 1.31
CA GLY A 103 20.29 2.24 0.64
C GLY A 103 19.97 3.63 1.19
N GLU A 104 19.42 4.47 0.32
CA GLU A 104 18.86 5.77 0.67
C GLU A 104 17.40 5.61 1.09
N TRP A 105 17.07 6.17 2.26
CA TRP A 105 15.73 6.09 2.84
C TRP A 105 15.12 7.47 3.02
N SER A 106 13.85 7.58 2.66
CA SER A 106 13.04 8.77 2.85
C SER A 106 12.22 8.61 4.12
N ILE A 107 12.37 9.57 5.03
CA ILE A 107 11.43 9.79 6.13
C ILE A 107 10.45 10.84 5.63
N TYR A 108 9.17 10.54 5.72
CA TYR A 108 8.14 11.38 5.10
C TYR A 108 6.98 11.68 6.03
N LEU A 109 6.32 12.79 5.74
CA LEU A 109 5.00 13.14 6.20
C LEU A 109 3.97 12.65 5.17
N ALA A 110 2.95 11.94 5.64
CA ALA A 110 1.76 11.58 4.88
C ALA A 110 0.54 12.21 5.56
N ILE A 111 -0.23 12.99 4.82
CA ILE A 111 -1.46 13.62 5.32
C ILE A 111 -2.64 12.84 4.72
N ILE A 112 -3.43 12.19 5.58
CA ILE A 112 -4.62 11.41 5.17
C ILE A 112 -5.83 12.04 5.87
N GLY A 113 -6.65 12.79 5.15
CA GLY A 113 -7.60 13.72 5.78
C GLY A 113 -6.85 14.69 6.70
N ASP A 114 -7.35 14.87 7.93
CA ASP A 114 -6.73 15.70 8.97
C ASP A 114 -5.62 15.00 9.76
N LEU A 115 -5.13 13.84 9.30
CA LEU A 115 -4.23 12.97 10.06
C LEU A 115 -2.81 13.00 9.49
N PRO A 116 -1.90 13.78 10.09
CA PRO A 116 -0.49 13.70 9.78
C PRO A 116 0.11 12.40 10.32
N LYS A 117 0.82 11.70 9.45
CA LYS A 117 1.57 10.49 9.78
C LYS A 117 3.02 10.67 9.36
N VAL A 118 3.95 10.20 10.19
CA VAL A 118 5.35 10.02 9.80
C VAL A 118 5.58 8.56 9.39
N GLY A 119 6.33 8.35 8.32
CA GLY A 119 6.68 7.03 7.83
C GLY A 119 8.10 6.99 7.24
N VAL A 120 8.63 5.78 7.09
CA VAL A 120 9.90 5.51 6.38
C VAL A 120 9.70 4.57 5.19
N THR A 121 10.49 4.77 4.13
CA THR A 121 10.53 3.88 2.95
C THR A 121 11.84 4.09 2.17
N SER A 122 12.20 3.17 1.27
CA SER A 122 13.34 3.41 0.38
C SER A 122 13.01 4.60 -0.51
N ARG A 123 14.00 5.44 -0.81
CA ARG A 123 13.78 6.72 -1.51
C ARG A 123 13.04 6.55 -2.84
N GLU A 124 13.43 5.54 -3.61
CA GLU A 124 12.80 5.17 -4.89
C GLU A 124 11.30 4.81 -4.77
N ARG A 125 10.84 4.38 -3.57
CA ARG A 125 9.45 3.97 -3.32
C ARG A 125 8.61 5.05 -2.66
N PHE A 126 9.15 6.24 -2.42
CA PHE A 126 8.48 7.30 -1.69
C PHE A 126 7.05 7.61 -2.20
N GLY A 127 6.91 7.96 -3.48
CA GLY A 127 5.59 8.25 -4.08
C GLY A 127 4.66 7.03 -4.06
N THR A 128 5.16 5.86 -4.45
CA THR A 128 4.40 4.60 -4.41
C THR A 128 3.88 4.29 -2.99
N ARG A 129 4.69 4.55 -1.97
CA ARG A 129 4.35 4.28 -0.58
C ARG A 129 3.26 5.21 -0.04
N LEU A 130 3.21 6.46 -0.52
CA LEU A 130 2.14 7.41 -0.20
C LEU A 130 0.81 6.98 -0.84
N LEU A 131 0.84 6.56 -2.12
CA LEU A 131 -0.33 6.01 -2.81
C LEU A 131 -0.87 4.75 -2.14
N GLU A 132 0.00 3.80 -1.76
CA GLU A 132 -0.37 2.59 -1.01
C GLU A 132 -1.11 2.92 0.29
N GLN A 133 -0.76 4.04 0.94
CA GLN A 133 -1.36 4.44 2.21
C GLN A 133 -2.62 5.29 2.06
N GLY A 134 -2.90 5.80 0.86
CA GLY A 134 -4.03 6.69 0.59
C GLY A 134 -3.80 8.11 1.10
N ALA A 135 -2.56 8.61 1.03
CA ALA A 135 -2.23 9.97 1.42
C ALA A 135 -2.85 10.99 0.44
N ASP A 136 -3.54 12.01 0.95
CA ASP A 136 -4.01 13.14 0.15
C ASP A 136 -2.84 14.04 -0.24
N TYR A 137 -1.92 14.24 0.70
CA TYR A 137 -0.68 14.98 0.50
C TYR A 137 0.50 14.25 1.13
N GLY A 138 1.70 14.49 0.62
CA GLY A 138 2.92 13.99 1.23
C GLY A 138 4.13 14.86 1.00
N MET A 139 5.12 14.72 1.88
CA MET A 139 6.33 15.54 1.86
C MET A 139 7.49 14.76 2.45
N GLU A 140 8.65 14.81 1.81
CA GLU A 140 9.86 14.23 2.39
C GLU A 140 10.39 15.15 3.50
N LEU A 141 10.59 14.60 4.69
CA LEU A 141 11.06 15.34 5.87
C LEU A 141 12.59 15.28 5.99
N ALA A 142 13.17 14.11 5.70
CA ALA A 142 14.60 13.86 5.81
C ALA A 142 15.02 12.67 4.94
N ARG A 143 16.29 12.66 4.56
CA ARG A 143 16.96 11.54 3.89
C ARG A 143 18.02 10.96 4.80
N VAL A 144 18.05 9.63 4.89
CA VAL A 144 18.98 8.91 5.75
C VAL A 144 19.53 7.71 4.99
N THR A 145 20.85 7.59 4.92
CA THR A 145 21.50 6.36 4.47
C THR A 145 21.43 5.33 5.59
N GLY A 146 21.02 4.12 5.26
CA GLY A 146 20.91 3.02 6.22
C GLY A 146 19.51 2.84 6.79
N GLY A 147 19.02 1.61 6.68
CA GLY A 147 17.66 1.28 7.07
C GLY A 147 17.45 1.32 8.58
N LEU A 148 18.45 0.97 9.39
CA LEU A 148 18.31 1.00 10.85
C LEU A 148 18.20 2.45 11.33
N GLU A 149 19.11 3.28 10.85
CA GLU A 149 19.24 4.71 11.11
C GLU A 149 17.94 5.43 10.71
N SER A 150 17.39 5.11 9.54
CA SER A 150 16.13 5.71 9.08
C SER A 150 14.92 5.34 9.94
N ARG A 151 14.82 4.10 10.45
CA ARG A 151 13.78 3.70 11.42
C ARG A 151 13.97 4.35 12.79
N MET A 152 15.21 4.59 13.21
CA MET A 152 15.48 5.36 14.44
C MET A 152 15.05 6.81 14.26
N ALA A 153 15.44 7.43 13.16
CA ALA A 153 15.07 8.80 12.83
C ALA A 153 13.54 8.97 12.63
N GLU A 154 12.84 8.00 12.03
CA GLU A 154 11.36 7.97 11.94
C GLU A 154 10.72 8.12 13.32
N ARG A 155 11.18 7.36 14.33
CA ARG A 155 10.65 7.41 15.70
C ARG A 155 10.92 8.76 16.36
N VAL A 156 12.13 9.31 16.19
CA VAL A 156 12.51 10.62 16.74
C VAL A 156 11.66 11.72 16.11
N ILE A 157 11.55 11.75 14.79
CA ILE A 157 10.76 12.75 14.04
C ILE A 157 9.28 12.64 14.39
N ALA A 158 8.72 11.44 14.47
CA ALA A 158 7.34 11.24 14.91
C ALA A 158 7.09 11.82 16.32
N GLY A 159 8.05 11.62 17.24
CA GLY A 159 8.02 12.18 18.59
C GLY A 159 8.05 13.71 18.60
N LEU A 160 8.98 14.33 17.85
CA LEU A 160 9.11 15.79 17.74
C LEU A 160 7.86 16.45 17.17
N LEU A 161 7.20 15.80 16.20
CA LEU A 161 6.00 16.32 15.55
C LEU A 161 4.71 16.01 16.33
N GLY A 162 4.75 15.10 17.31
CA GLY A 162 3.53 14.54 17.91
C GLY A 162 2.67 13.75 16.90
N ALA A 163 3.29 13.29 15.82
CA ALA A 163 2.61 12.63 14.72
C ALA A 163 2.49 11.12 14.96
N LYS A 164 1.46 10.50 14.38
CA LYS A 164 1.31 9.03 14.46
C LYS A 164 2.20 8.34 13.43
N MET A 165 2.66 7.14 13.73
CA MET A 165 3.28 6.26 12.71
C MET A 165 2.26 5.31 12.06
N VAL A 166 1.09 5.14 12.68
CA VAL A 166 0.01 4.27 12.18
C VAL A 166 -1.33 5.01 12.28
N VAL A 167 -2.07 5.00 11.18
CA VAL A 167 -3.44 5.50 11.10
C VAL A 167 -4.39 4.31 11.00
N SER A 168 -5.39 4.25 11.88
CA SER A 168 -6.37 3.17 11.91
C SER A 168 -7.26 3.18 10.67
N LYS A 169 -7.75 2.01 10.26
CA LYS A 169 -8.68 1.82 9.14
C LYS A 169 -9.91 2.73 9.22
N LYS A 170 -10.60 2.73 10.37
CA LYS A 170 -11.77 3.58 10.64
C LYS A 170 -11.51 5.05 10.32
N LYS A 171 -10.43 5.61 10.87
CA LYS A 171 -10.01 6.98 10.58
C LYS A 171 -9.76 7.27 9.09
N LYS A 172 -9.24 6.31 8.32
CA LYS A 172 -9.07 6.48 6.87
C LYS A 172 -10.40 6.44 6.14
N LEU A 173 -11.33 5.60 6.58
CA LEU A 173 -12.69 5.55 6.06
C LEU A 173 -13.42 6.88 6.30
N ASP A 174 -13.33 7.41 7.53
CA ASP A 174 -13.92 8.69 7.91
C ASP A 174 -13.40 9.87 7.07
N SER A 175 -12.19 9.76 6.49
CA SER A 175 -11.57 10.81 5.66
C SER A 175 -11.75 10.63 4.15
N LEU A 176 -12.43 9.58 3.68
CA LEU A 176 -12.59 9.34 2.24
C LEU A 176 -13.42 10.43 1.55
N GLY A 177 -14.39 11.03 2.23
CA GLY A 177 -15.29 12.05 1.66
C GLY A 177 -14.84 13.51 1.82
N ALA A 178 -13.81 13.76 2.62
CA ALA A 178 -13.42 15.12 3.01
C ALA A 178 -11.89 15.24 2.98
N PRO A 179 -11.27 15.36 1.79
CA PRO A 179 -9.85 15.66 1.72
C PRO A 179 -9.57 16.99 2.43
N LEU A 180 -8.44 17.06 3.11
CA LEU A 180 -8.03 18.29 3.79
C LEU A 180 -7.81 19.40 2.75
N PRO A 181 -8.27 20.64 2.96
CA PRO A 181 -7.95 21.76 2.07
C PRO A 181 -6.43 21.94 1.93
N LEU A 182 -5.98 22.34 0.74
CA LEU A 182 -4.55 22.49 0.44
C LEU A 182 -3.87 23.46 1.42
N GLU A 183 -4.53 24.56 1.79
CA GLU A 183 -3.97 25.56 2.70
C GLU A 183 -3.66 24.94 4.06
N LYS A 184 -4.56 24.11 4.58
CA LYS A 184 -4.33 23.39 5.84
C LYS A 184 -3.23 22.34 5.72
N ALA A 185 -3.13 21.66 4.58
CA ALA A 185 -2.03 20.72 4.35
C ALA A 185 -0.68 21.46 4.31
N GLN A 186 -0.63 22.65 3.72
CA GLN A 186 0.54 23.52 3.70
C GLN A 186 0.91 24.02 5.09
N GLU A 187 -0.06 24.40 5.93
CA GLU A 187 0.17 24.78 7.34
C GLU A 187 0.82 23.63 8.13
N ILE A 188 0.28 22.41 8.01
CA ILE A 188 0.84 21.23 8.67
C ILE A 188 2.27 20.97 8.19
N ALA A 189 2.50 21.06 6.88
CA ALA A 189 3.81 20.84 6.28
C ALA A 189 4.84 21.90 6.73
N ALA A 190 4.46 23.17 6.73
CA ALA A 190 5.30 24.27 7.17
C ALA A 190 5.68 24.12 8.66
N GLY A 191 4.70 23.84 9.52
CA GLY A 191 4.94 23.61 10.95
C GLY A 191 5.82 22.37 11.21
N ALA A 192 5.73 21.34 10.36
CA ALA A 192 6.63 20.20 10.44
C ALA A 192 8.07 20.57 10.06
N LYS A 193 8.27 21.34 8.98
CA LYS A 193 9.59 21.85 8.58
C LYS A 193 10.21 22.73 9.67
N GLU A 194 9.45 23.65 10.24
CA GLU A 194 9.92 24.56 11.29
C GLU A 194 10.41 23.79 12.52
N LYS A 195 9.62 22.84 13.03
CA LYS A 195 10.00 22.01 14.18
C LYS A 195 11.25 21.17 13.95
N LEU A 196 11.49 20.75 12.71
CA LEU A 196 12.62 19.89 12.35
C LEU A 196 13.87 20.66 11.93
N ALA A 197 13.76 21.97 11.63
CA ALA A 197 14.87 22.77 11.10
C ALA A 197 16.11 22.81 12.00
N ALA A 198 15.94 22.63 13.32
CA ALA A 198 17.05 22.56 14.27
C ALA A 198 17.78 21.20 14.30
N TYR A 199 17.20 20.16 13.69
CA TYR A 199 17.67 18.77 13.78
C TYR A 199 18.05 18.18 12.41
N PHE A 200 17.38 18.62 11.35
CA PHE A 200 17.54 18.09 10.00
C PHE A 200 17.52 19.21 8.98
N GLU A 201 18.42 19.12 7.99
CA GLU A 201 18.30 19.91 6.77
C GLU A 201 17.28 19.22 5.85
N PRO A 202 16.17 19.87 5.48
CA PRO A 202 15.18 19.25 4.61
C PRO A 202 15.78 19.03 3.21
N PRO A 203 15.37 17.98 2.49
CA PRO A 203 15.77 17.81 1.10
C PRO A 203 15.41 19.03 0.25
N LYS A 204 16.26 19.38 -0.72
CA LYS A 204 16.04 20.54 -1.61
C LYS A 204 14.72 20.47 -2.39
N ASP A 205 14.24 19.26 -2.62
CA ASP A 205 13.05 18.86 -3.35
C ASP A 205 11.90 18.40 -2.41
N SER A 206 11.87 18.90 -1.16
CA SER A 206 10.88 18.54 -0.14
C SER A 206 9.56 19.33 -0.24
N ASP A 207 9.09 19.62 -1.44
CA ASP A 207 7.80 20.29 -1.61
C ASP A 207 6.63 19.40 -1.20
N LEU A 208 5.52 20.06 -0.82
CA LEU A 208 4.28 19.34 -0.52
C LEU A 208 3.66 18.85 -1.82
N ILE A 209 3.53 17.54 -1.95
CA ILE A 209 2.99 16.87 -3.12
C ILE A 209 1.51 16.54 -2.90
N SER A 210 0.66 16.83 -3.89
CA SER A 210 -0.75 16.43 -3.90
C SER A 210 -0.95 15.11 -4.66
N PHE A 211 -1.69 14.18 -4.05
CA PHE A 211 -2.06 12.90 -4.64
C PHE A 211 -3.55 12.82 -5.02
N LEU A 212 -4.34 13.86 -4.74
CA LEU A 212 -5.78 13.88 -4.95
C LEU A 212 -6.22 13.56 -6.39
N SER A 213 -5.40 13.88 -7.38
CA SER A 213 -5.65 13.56 -8.79
C SER A 213 -5.66 12.05 -9.09
N HIS A 214 -5.05 11.23 -8.23
CA HIS A 214 -5.03 9.77 -8.36
C HIS A 214 -6.31 9.11 -7.82
N TYR A 215 -7.17 9.87 -7.12
CA TYR A 215 -8.33 9.34 -6.41
C TYR A 215 -9.64 9.75 -7.10
N PRO A 216 -10.72 8.95 -6.98
CA PRO A 216 -12.03 9.36 -7.50
C PRO A 216 -12.56 10.59 -6.74
N GLN A 217 -13.16 11.55 -7.45
CA GLN A 217 -13.55 12.87 -6.91
C GLN A 217 -14.86 12.84 -6.08
N ALA A 218 -15.58 11.72 -6.03
CA ALA A 218 -16.91 11.62 -5.39
C ALA A 218 -17.02 10.40 -4.47
N MET A 219 -16.08 10.29 -3.52
CA MET A 219 -15.96 9.19 -2.56
C MET A 219 -16.91 9.32 -1.35
N GLY A 220 -17.38 10.53 -1.02
CA GLY A 220 -18.08 10.81 0.23
C GLY A 220 -19.46 10.17 0.39
N ASP A 221 -20.13 9.88 -0.73
CA ASP A 221 -21.46 9.26 -0.73
C ASP A 221 -21.40 7.73 -0.86
N ALA A 222 -20.19 7.15 -0.86
CA ALA A 222 -20.02 5.72 -1.07
C ALA A 222 -20.37 4.93 0.21
N GLU A 223 -21.24 3.94 0.07
CA GLU A 223 -21.60 3.02 1.17
C GLU A 223 -20.50 1.97 1.36
N LEU A 224 -20.13 1.70 2.62
CA LEU A 224 -19.16 0.64 2.94
C LEU A 224 -19.78 -0.73 2.73
N VAL A 225 -19.14 -1.57 1.91
CA VAL A 225 -19.52 -2.95 1.66
C VAL A 225 -18.40 -3.89 2.11
N GLU A 226 -18.74 -4.84 2.96
CA GLU A 226 -17.82 -5.87 3.49
C GLU A 226 -18.14 -7.28 2.96
N ASP A 227 -19.05 -7.38 2.00
CA ASP A 227 -19.50 -8.64 1.41
C ASP A 227 -18.37 -9.36 0.69
N LEU A 228 -18.43 -10.69 0.69
CA LEU A 228 -17.51 -11.54 -0.06
C LEU A 228 -17.80 -11.53 -1.56
N SER A 229 -18.87 -10.90 -2.00
CA SER A 229 -19.19 -10.72 -3.42
C SER A 229 -19.14 -9.23 -3.73
N LEU A 230 -18.20 -8.82 -4.58
CA LEU A 230 -18.04 -7.44 -5.02
C LEU A 230 -18.17 -7.39 -6.53
N GLY A 231 -19.04 -6.53 -7.06
CA GLY A 231 -19.17 -6.40 -8.50
C GLY A 231 -19.89 -5.13 -8.92
N GLY A 232 -19.49 -4.63 -10.08
CA GLY A 232 -19.96 -3.36 -10.62
C GLY A 232 -18.89 -2.67 -11.45
N LYS A 233 -19.08 -1.38 -11.70
CA LYS A 233 -18.17 -0.54 -12.47
C LYS A 233 -17.09 0.05 -11.56
N PHE A 234 -15.82 -0.21 -11.84
CA PHE A 234 -14.71 0.31 -11.04
C PHE A 234 -14.55 1.83 -11.22
N LEU A 235 -14.57 2.58 -10.12
CA LEU A 235 -14.43 4.05 -10.13
C LEU A 235 -13.01 4.52 -9.84
N GLY A 236 -12.20 3.68 -9.20
CA GLY A 236 -10.85 4.00 -8.75
C GLY A 236 -10.58 3.50 -7.33
N LYS A 237 -9.46 3.95 -6.76
CA LYS A 237 -9.03 3.56 -5.42
C LYS A 237 -8.45 4.70 -4.62
N LYS A 238 -8.37 4.52 -3.30
CA LYS A 238 -7.53 5.32 -2.39
C LYS A 238 -6.91 4.39 -1.36
N GLY A 239 -5.58 4.23 -1.39
CA GLY A 239 -4.88 3.29 -0.51
C GLY A 239 -5.35 1.84 -0.70
N THR A 240 -6.00 1.28 0.31
CA THR A 240 -6.58 -0.08 0.28
C THR A 240 -8.07 -0.10 -0.06
N PHE A 241 -8.71 1.05 -0.24
CA PHE A 241 -10.13 1.15 -0.54
C PHE A 241 -10.36 1.10 -2.06
N LEU A 242 -11.25 0.21 -2.48
CA LEU A 242 -11.72 0.08 -3.85
C LEU A 242 -13.11 0.74 -3.94
N PHE A 243 -13.30 1.63 -4.91
CA PHE A 243 -14.56 2.32 -5.16
C PHE A 243 -15.22 1.80 -6.42
N PHE A 244 -16.53 1.59 -6.37
CA PHE A 244 -17.28 1.06 -7.49
C PHE A 244 -18.73 1.54 -7.49
N GLU A 245 -19.38 1.45 -8.65
CA GLU A 245 -20.80 1.73 -8.84
C GLU A 245 -21.54 0.45 -9.16
N SER A 246 -22.70 0.23 -8.54
CA SER A 246 -23.58 -0.91 -8.81
C SER A 246 -25.03 -0.51 -8.57
N ASN A 247 -25.95 -0.94 -9.44
CA ASN A 247 -27.39 -0.63 -9.31
C ASN A 247 -27.72 0.87 -9.08
N GLY A 248 -26.91 1.78 -9.65
CA GLY A 248 -27.06 3.23 -9.48
C GLY A 248 -26.54 3.81 -8.15
N GLY A 249 -26.02 2.97 -7.25
CA GLY A 249 -25.37 3.36 -5.99
C GLY A 249 -23.83 3.34 -6.09
N LYS A 250 -23.17 4.11 -5.22
CA LYS A 250 -21.70 4.10 -5.06
C LYS A 250 -21.33 3.33 -3.81
N TYR A 251 -20.29 2.52 -3.93
CA TYR A 251 -19.83 1.66 -2.87
C TYR A 251 -18.31 1.74 -2.70
N VAL A 252 -17.86 1.47 -1.49
CA VAL A 252 -16.46 1.34 -1.14
C VAL A 252 -16.23 0.04 -0.39
N SER A 253 -15.17 -0.68 -0.71
CA SER A 253 -14.76 -1.87 0.03
C SER A 253 -13.29 -1.79 0.44
N GLU A 254 -12.99 -2.20 1.67
CA GLU A 254 -11.62 -2.26 2.16
C GLU A 254 -10.94 -3.55 1.70
N MET A 255 -10.19 -3.48 0.59
CA MET A 255 -9.59 -4.66 -0.02
C MET A 255 -8.63 -5.43 0.90
N SER A 256 -8.02 -4.76 1.89
CA SER A 256 -7.11 -5.42 2.85
C SER A 256 -7.80 -6.49 3.72
N SER A 257 -9.13 -6.44 3.85
CA SER A 257 -9.91 -7.43 4.61
C SER A 257 -9.92 -8.82 3.92
N PHE A 258 -9.84 -8.84 2.58
CA PHE A 258 -9.90 -10.06 1.77
C PHE A 258 -8.54 -10.72 1.56
N GLU A 259 -7.43 -10.09 1.92
CA GLU A 259 -6.08 -10.66 1.74
C GLU A 259 -5.98 -12.07 2.34
N GLY A 260 -5.52 -13.02 1.55
CA GLY A 260 -5.38 -14.43 1.91
C GLY A 260 -6.59 -15.30 1.56
N ARG A 261 -7.72 -14.71 1.14
CA ARG A 261 -8.88 -15.48 0.63
C ARG A 261 -8.60 -16.01 -0.78
N MET A 262 -9.30 -17.08 -1.14
CA MET A 262 -9.41 -17.47 -2.55
C MET A 262 -10.36 -16.51 -3.25
N ILE A 263 -10.11 -16.23 -4.52
CA ILE A 263 -10.90 -15.31 -5.34
C ILE A 263 -11.26 -15.98 -6.65
N ASP A 264 -12.54 -16.01 -6.97
CA ASP A 264 -13.04 -16.27 -8.31
C ASP A 264 -13.32 -14.93 -8.99
N ILE A 265 -12.92 -14.82 -10.24
CA ILE A 265 -13.05 -13.61 -11.06
C ILE A 265 -13.86 -14.00 -12.28
N ALA A 266 -15.02 -13.37 -12.47
CA ALA A 266 -15.90 -13.69 -13.60
C ALA A 266 -15.45 -12.96 -14.89
N ASP A 267 -15.78 -13.55 -16.04
CA ASP A 267 -15.49 -12.98 -17.37
C ASP A 267 -16.08 -11.56 -17.48
N GLY A 268 -15.21 -10.58 -17.75
CA GLY A 268 -15.55 -9.15 -17.78
C GLY A 268 -14.43 -8.25 -17.27
N THR A 269 -13.57 -8.75 -16.38
CA THR A 269 -12.24 -8.16 -16.13
C THR A 269 -11.30 -8.57 -17.24
N ASP A 270 -10.80 -7.64 -18.04
CA ASP A 270 -9.86 -7.95 -19.12
C ASP A 270 -8.54 -8.51 -18.54
N THR A 271 -8.38 -9.82 -18.66
CA THR A 271 -7.18 -10.56 -18.23
C THR A 271 -6.15 -10.68 -19.36
N SER A 272 -6.44 -10.15 -20.56
CA SER A 272 -5.69 -10.45 -21.79
C SER A 272 -4.41 -9.64 -21.99
N GLN A 273 -4.04 -8.74 -21.08
CA GLN A 273 -2.79 -7.96 -21.16
C GLN A 273 -1.67 -8.40 -20.20
N ALA A 274 -1.76 -9.62 -19.62
CA ALA A 274 -0.74 -10.12 -18.70
C ALA A 274 0.41 -10.93 -19.36
N ASP A 275 0.68 -10.72 -20.65
CA ASP A 275 1.84 -11.29 -21.33
C ASP A 275 2.94 -10.23 -21.47
N GLY A 276 4.00 -10.39 -20.67
CA GLY A 276 5.26 -9.68 -20.86
C GLY A 276 5.78 -8.96 -19.62
N THR A 277 6.82 -9.52 -19.03
CA THR A 277 7.81 -8.82 -18.18
C THR A 277 7.27 -8.15 -16.90
N HIS A 278 7.38 -8.89 -15.79
CA HIS A 278 7.40 -8.33 -14.44
C HIS A 278 8.47 -7.23 -14.33
N MET A 279 8.07 -5.97 -14.50
CA MET A 279 8.84 -4.77 -14.08
C MET A 279 7.93 -3.56 -13.77
N ALA A 280 6.68 -3.78 -13.35
CA ALA A 280 5.82 -2.71 -12.84
C ALA A 280 6.03 -2.47 -11.33
N ILE A 281 7.27 -2.16 -10.94
CA ILE A 281 7.58 -1.38 -9.72
C ILE A 281 8.32 -0.08 -10.09
N HIS A 282 8.79 0.08 -11.34
CA HIS A 282 9.66 1.19 -11.75
C HIS A 282 9.03 2.32 -12.58
N ARG A 283 7.71 2.34 -12.85
CA ARG A 283 7.09 3.40 -13.69
C ARG A 283 6.19 4.39 -12.93
N LEU A 284 6.67 4.89 -11.79
CA LEU A 284 6.24 6.19 -11.24
C LEU A 284 7.40 7.19 -11.10
N HIS A 285 8.58 6.87 -11.66
CA HIS A 285 9.80 7.69 -11.56
C HIS A 285 9.79 8.99 -12.39
N ASN A 286 8.74 9.26 -13.17
CA ASN A 286 8.70 10.44 -14.05
C ASN A 286 7.73 11.54 -13.57
N MET A 287 7.28 11.50 -12.31
CA MET A 287 6.37 12.52 -11.77
C MET A 287 6.77 13.10 -10.40
N PHE A 288 7.93 12.71 -9.85
CA PHE A 288 8.49 13.28 -8.61
C PHE A 288 10.00 13.47 -8.77
#